data_AF-A0AAE0FJX7-F1
#
_entry.id   AF-A0AAE0FJX7-F1
#
_cell.length_a   1.000
_cell.length_b   1.000
_cell.length_c   1.000
_cell.angle_alpha   90.00
_cell.angle_beta   90.00
_cell.angle_gamma   90.00
#
_symmetry.space_group_name_H-M   'P 1'
#
loop_
_entity.id
_entity.type
_entity.pdbx_description
1 polymer ?
#
loop_
_entity_poly.entity_id
_entity_poly.type
_entity_poly.pdbx_seq_one_letter_code
_entity_poly.pdbx_strand_id
1 'polypeptide(L)'
;MDCRSSAGCLQLMDFKEAAALLSCMEDETAALAIDDIKSDQAAKIFEKMVPTAAAQKMGATNPRVAALAADLMLPHITAKVQECMEPAQCAALFELMVNTAAAKCIENIDLKVAARVLERMDPKIASGMIGNMDWNRAANTLVAMTPEAAAECVEKMDHAAAAHILEQIEINQASAIIQLMPAAAAARVVEKVEPFINAKLVSITPPETTSKVLSVMNSSALANCFAMLGAEKTAANLELLSPQVRAPGAHL
;
A
#
# COMPACT_ATOMS: atom_id res chain seq x y z
N MET A 1 15.87 25.29 31.30
CA MET A 1 14.84 24.49 31.98
C MET A 1 15.37 23.07 32.04
N ASP A 2 15.50 22.48 33.23
CA ASP A 2 15.93 21.08 33.37
C ASP A 2 14.94 20.16 32.67
N CYS A 3 15.39 19.32 31.72
CA CYS A 3 14.52 18.38 30.99
C CYS A 3 13.80 17.38 31.92
N ARG A 4 14.26 17.21 33.17
CA ARG A 4 13.54 16.45 34.20
C ARG A 4 12.23 17.11 34.68
N SER A 5 11.94 18.35 34.26
CA SER A 5 10.73 19.10 34.65
C SER A 5 9.63 19.16 33.58
N SER A 6 9.94 19.06 32.29
CA SER A 6 8.95 19.21 31.21
C SER A 6 8.00 18.01 31.10
N ALA A 7 8.54 16.79 31.10
CA ALA A 7 7.73 15.56 31.04
C ALA A 7 6.83 15.41 32.27
N GLY A 8 7.36 15.68 33.47
CA GLY A 8 6.59 15.65 34.71
C GLY A 8 5.45 16.67 34.72
N CYS A 9 5.68 17.87 34.17
CA CYS A 9 4.63 18.87 33.98
C CYS A 9 3.57 18.43 32.96
N LEU A 10 3.96 17.83 31.83
CA LEU A 10 3.02 17.34 30.82
C LEU A 10 2.13 16.20 31.35
N GLN A 11 2.66 15.34 32.22
CA GLN A 11 1.90 14.23 32.82
C GLN A 11 0.77 14.69 33.75
N LEU A 12 0.87 15.91 34.30
CA LEU A 12 -0.08 16.49 35.25
C LEU A 12 -0.98 17.56 34.61
N MET A 13 -0.68 18.00 33.39
CA MET A 13 -1.47 19.00 32.66
C MET A 13 -2.69 18.39 31.96
N ASP A 14 -3.72 19.22 31.73
CA ASP A 14 -4.79 18.85 30.79
C ASP A 14 -4.24 18.72 29.37
N PHE A 15 -4.78 17.78 28.59
CA PHE A 15 -4.27 17.50 27.25
C PHE A 15 -4.39 18.67 26.27
N LYS A 16 -5.39 19.56 26.44
CA LYS A 16 -5.50 20.76 25.59
C LYS A 16 -4.44 21.80 25.93
N GLU A 17 -4.14 21.97 27.21
CA GLU A 17 -3.08 22.88 27.68
C GLU A 17 -1.71 22.37 27.24
N ALA A 18 -1.45 21.08 27.41
CA ALA A 18 -0.25 20.42 26.92
C ALA A 18 -0.09 20.58 25.40
N ALA A 19 -1.17 20.39 24.63
CA ALA A 19 -1.18 20.58 23.17
C ALA A 19 -0.85 22.02 22.77
N ALA A 20 -1.45 23.01 23.44
CA ALA A 20 -1.18 24.43 23.19
C ALA A 20 0.28 24.80 23.51
N LEU A 21 0.79 24.32 24.65
CA LEU A 21 2.17 24.54 25.06
C LEU A 21 3.15 23.94 24.04
N LEU A 22 3.00 22.65 23.73
CA LEU A 22 3.88 21.98 22.77
C LEU A 22 3.82 22.62 21.38
N SER A 23 2.65 23.09 20.94
CA SER A 23 2.50 23.79 19.66
C SER A 23 3.33 25.08 19.57
N CYS A 24 3.60 25.73 20.71
CA CYS A 24 4.40 26.96 20.76
C CYS A 24 5.89 26.71 21.09
N MET A 25 6.26 25.48 21.48
CA MET A 25 7.65 25.12 21.78
C MET A 25 8.45 24.90 20.50
N GLU A 26 9.78 25.00 20.59
CA GLU A 26 10.67 24.56 19.51
C GLU A 26 10.57 23.04 19.31
N ASP A 27 10.73 22.58 18.06
CA ASP A 27 10.52 21.18 17.67
C ASP A 27 11.35 20.18 18.49
N GLU A 28 12.64 20.46 18.67
CA GLU A 28 13.55 19.60 19.42
C GLU A 28 13.17 19.50 20.91
N THR A 29 12.77 20.62 21.52
CA THR A 29 12.39 20.62 22.94
C THR A 29 11.04 19.93 23.14
N ALA A 30 10.09 20.13 22.24
CA ALA A 30 8.82 19.44 22.25
C ALA A 30 9.01 17.93 22.07
N ALA A 31 9.86 17.51 21.12
CA ALA A 31 10.19 16.13 20.87
C ALA A 31 10.78 15.44 22.11
N LEU A 32 11.78 16.04 22.76
CA LEU A 32 12.35 15.49 24.00
C LEU A 32 11.30 15.33 25.11
N ALA A 33 10.39 16.30 25.24
CA ALA A 33 9.33 16.23 26.23
C ALA A 33 8.28 15.15 25.91
N ILE A 34 8.00 14.90 24.62
CA ILE A 34 7.10 13.84 24.15
C ILE A 34 7.76 12.46 24.31
N ASP A 35 9.06 12.34 24.04
CA ASP A 35 9.82 11.09 24.16
C ASP A 35 9.85 10.55 25.60
N ASP A 36 9.75 11.45 26.59
CA ASP A 36 9.79 11.14 28.02
C ASP A 36 8.42 10.85 28.65
N ILE A 37 7.31 10.97 27.90
CA ILE A 37 5.96 10.62 28.38
C ILE A 37 5.46 9.31 27.78
N LYS A 38 4.37 8.77 28.33
CA LYS A 38 3.77 7.53 27.81
C LYS A 38 3.11 7.79 26.45
N SER A 39 3.20 6.83 25.52
CA SER A 39 2.61 6.96 24.17
C SER A 39 1.10 7.22 24.20
N ASP A 40 0.37 6.72 25.19
CA ASP A 40 -1.08 6.98 25.32
C ASP A 40 -1.39 8.42 25.72
N GLN A 41 -0.49 9.07 26.47
CA GLN A 41 -0.60 10.50 26.78
C GLN A 41 -0.20 11.32 25.56
N ALA A 42 0.90 10.97 24.88
CA ALA A 42 1.33 11.62 23.65
C ALA A 42 0.21 11.60 22.58
N ALA A 43 -0.43 10.44 22.38
CA ALA A 43 -1.57 10.28 21.48
C ALA A 43 -2.71 11.27 21.81
N LYS A 44 -3.15 11.32 23.08
CA LYS A 44 -4.20 12.25 23.51
C LYS A 44 -3.83 13.71 23.32
N ILE A 45 -2.55 14.06 23.49
CA ILE A 45 -2.07 15.43 23.26
C ILE A 45 -2.11 15.75 21.76
N PHE A 46 -1.56 14.88 20.90
CA PHE A 46 -1.60 15.07 19.45
C PHE A 46 -3.04 15.18 18.92
N GLU A 47 -4.00 14.42 19.46
CA GLU A 47 -5.41 14.55 19.09
C GLU A 47 -6.04 15.90 19.45
N LYS A 48 -5.44 16.67 20.38
CA LYS A 48 -5.90 18.02 20.73
C LYS A 48 -5.14 19.11 19.98
N MET A 49 -4.06 18.77 19.28
CA MET A 49 -3.31 19.71 18.47
C MET A 49 -4.00 19.95 17.12
N VAL A 50 -3.72 21.12 16.52
CA VAL A 50 -4.05 21.35 15.11
C VAL A 50 -3.21 20.38 14.25
N PRO A 51 -3.77 19.76 13.19
CA PRO A 51 -3.08 18.70 12.45
C PRO A 51 -1.68 19.04 11.94
N THR A 52 -1.47 20.27 11.47
CA THR A 52 -0.17 20.75 10.98
C THR A 52 0.87 20.83 12.10
N ALA A 53 0.49 21.33 13.28
CA ALA A 53 1.36 21.38 14.44
C ALA A 53 1.69 19.96 14.95
N ALA A 54 0.68 19.08 15.02
CA ALA A 54 0.90 17.68 15.37
C ALA A 54 1.87 17.00 14.41
N ALA A 55 1.71 17.21 13.10
CA ALA A 55 2.57 16.64 12.07
C ALA A 55 4.03 17.06 12.24
N GLN A 56 4.25 18.36 12.44
CA GLN A 56 5.58 18.91 12.69
C GLN A 56 6.22 18.29 13.95
N LYS A 57 5.47 18.22 15.07
CA LYS A 57 6.00 17.67 16.33
C LYS A 57 6.23 16.17 16.24
N MET A 58 5.33 15.41 15.63
CA MET A 58 5.51 13.98 15.40
C MET A 58 6.73 13.71 14.51
N GLY A 59 6.99 14.54 13.50
CA GLY A 59 8.17 14.41 12.64
C GLY A 59 9.49 14.69 13.34
N ALA A 60 9.47 15.49 14.42
CA ALA A 60 10.65 15.77 15.25
C ALA A 60 10.83 14.78 16.42
N THR A 61 9.76 14.08 16.81
CA THR A 61 9.73 13.09 17.91
C THR A 61 10.47 11.81 17.50
N ASN A 62 10.97 11.03 18.46
CA ASN A 62 11.52 9.71 18.17
C ASN A 62 10.51 8.90 17.31
N PRO A 63 10.90 8.36 16.14
CA PRO A 63 9.96 7.71 15.22
C PRO A 63 9.18 6.56 15.85
N ARG A 64 9.77 5.84 16.80
CA ARG A 64 9.08 4.75 17.52
C ARG A 64 8.03 5.29 18.48
N VAL A 65 8.31 6.37 19.19
CA VAL A 65 7.34 7.00 20.09
C VAL A 65 6.20 7.61 19.28
N ALA A 66 6.53 8.30 18.18
CA ALA A 66 5.54 8.86 17.26
C ALA A 66 4.63 7.78 16.66
N ALA A 67 5.19 6.63 16.22
CA ALA A 67 4.41 5.53 15.67
C ALA A 67 3.49 4.89 16.72
N LEU A 68 3.99 4.66 17.93
CA LEU A 68 3.17 4.14 19.03
C LEU A 68 2.06 5.12 19.45
N ALA A 69 2.33 6.43 19.41
CA ALA A 69 1.29 7.42 19.64
C ALA A 69 0.24 7.39 18.51
N ALA A 70 0.68 7.33 17.24
CA ALA A 70 -0.19 7.23 16.08
C ALA A 70 -1.10 5.98 16.11
N ASP A 71 -0.57 4.84 16.57
CA ASP A 71 -1.32 3.59 16.76
C ASP A 71 -2.46 3.72 17.77
N LEU A 72 -2.32 4.63 18.74
CA LEU A 72 -3.29 4.84 19.83
C LEU A 72 -4.27 5.98 19.54
N MET A 73 -3.97 6.82 18.54
CA MET A 73 -4.85 7.90 18.09
C MET A 73 -6.04 7.36 17.29
N LEU A 74 -7.13 8.12 17.25
CA LEU A 74 -8.26 7.83 16.38
C LEU A 74 -7.85 7.89 14.90
N PRO A 75 -8.13 6.85 14.08
CA PRO A 75 -7.61 6.76 12.71
C PRO A 75 -7.89 7.96 11.80
N HIS A 76 -9.08 8.56 11.91
CA HIS A 76 -9.44 9.75 11.12
C HIS A 76 -8.70 11.03 11.57
N ILE A 77 -8.29 11.10 12.84
CA ILE A 77 -7.45 12.21 13.34
C ILE A 77 -6.01 11.97 12.90
N THR A 78 -5.48 10.75 13.08
CA THR A 78 -4.14 10.36 12.61
C THR A 78 -3.97 10.64 11.13
N ALA A 79 -4.97 10.27 10.31
CA ALA A 79 -4.98 10.55 8.88
C ALA A 79 -4.86 12.05 8.56
N LYS A 80 -5.54 12.93 9.31
CA LYS A 80 -5.44 14.39 9.09
C LYS A 80 -4.07 14.94 9.45
N VAL A 81 -3.45 14.39 10.49
CA VAL A 81 -2.06 14.73 10.85
C VAL A 81 -1.11 14.26 9.75
N GLN A 82 -1.27 13.02 9.28
CA GLN A 82 -0.45 12.42 8.23
C GLN A 82 -0.59 13.10 6.87
N GLU A 83 -1.77 13.60 6.52
CA GLU A 83 -1.99 14.44 5.33
C GLU A 83 -1.17 15.73 5.35
N CYS A 84 -0.74 16.19 6.54
CA CYS A 84 0.10 17.38 6.71
C CYS A 84 1.60 17.05 6.78
N MET A 85 2.00 15.78 6.68
CA MET A 85 3.40 15.34 6.67
C MET A 85 3.94 15.23 5.24
N GLU A 86 5.26 15.35 5.10
CA GLU A 86 5.93 14.95 3.86
C GLU A 86 5.78 13.44 3.63
N PRO A 87 5.52 12.95 2.39
CA PRO A 87 5.20 11.55 2.15
C PRO A 87 6.24 10.56 2.68
N ALA A 88 7.53 10.89 2.60
CA ALA A 88 8.60 10.04 3.12
C ALA A 88 8.61 9.93 4.65
N GLN A 89 8.26 11.00 5.37
CA GLN A 89 8.13 10.98 6.82
C GLN A 89 6.91 10.14 7.23
N CYS A 90 5.79 10.33 6.52
CA CYS A 90 4.59 9.56 6.76
C CYS A 90 4.80 8.06 6.48
N ALA A 91 5.52 7.71 5.42
CA ALA A 91 5.89 6.33 5.09
C ALA A 91 6.71 5.69 6.21
N ALA A 92 7.78 6.36 6.67
CA ALA A 92 8.62 5.87 7.77
C ALA A 92 7.83 5.67 9.07
N LEU A 93 6.85 6.54 9.34
CA LEU A 93 5.95 6.39 10.48
C LEU A 93 5.08 5.13 10.34
N PHE A 94 4.46 4.95 9.18
CA PHE A 94 3.59 3.81 8.90
C PHE A 94 4.31 2.47 8.98
N GLU A 95 5.56 2.39 8.53
CA GLU A 95 6.36 1.16 8.61
C GLU A 95 6.68 0.74 10.06
N LEU A 96 6.58 1.66 11.01
CA LEU A 96 6.79 1.40 12.43
C LEU A 96 5.48 1.15 13.21
N MET A 97 4.34 1.46 12.61
CA MET A 97 3.01 1.26 13.18
C MET A 97 2.58 -0.20 13.12
N VAL A 98 1.61 -0.57 13.94
CA VAL A 98 0.93 -1.87 13.80
C VAL A 98 0.14 -1.89 12.48
N ASN A 99 0.40 -2.88 11.62
CA ASN A 99 -0.19 -2.98 10.27
C ASN A 99 -1.70 -2.71 10.20
N THR A 100 -2.48 -3.19 11.17
CA THR A 100 -3.94 -2.99 11.20
C THR A 100 -4.36 -1.57 11.55
N ALA A 101 -3.59 -0.88 12.40
CA ALA A 101 -3.82 0.53 12.72
C ALA A 101 -3.37 1.42 11.54
N ALA A 102 -2.21 1.12 10.96
CA ALA A 102 -1.67 1.78 9.80
C ALA A 102 -2.62 1.73 8.60
N ALA A 103 -3.12 0.53 8.25
CA ALA A 103 -4.07 0.35 7.16
C ALA A 103 -5.33 1.20 7.35
N LYS A 104 -5.93 1.18 8.56
CA LYS A 104 -7.11 2.01 8.87
C LYS A 104 -6.84 3.50 8.75
N CYS A 105 -5.67 3.97 9.14
CA CYS A 105 -5.30 5.39 8.99
C CYS A 105 -5.16 5.75 7.50
N ILE A 106 -4.44 4.95 6.72
CA ILE A 106 -4.25 5.17 5.27
C ILE A 106 -5.57 5.16 4.49
N GLU A 107 -6.55 4.35 4.90
CA GLU A 107 -7.90 4.38 4.31
C GLU A 107 -8.62 5.72 4.51
N ASN A 108 -8.30 6.44 5.59
CA ASN A 108 -8.88 7.76 5.93
C ASN A 108 -8.09 8.94 5.33
N ILE A 109 -6.91 8.70 4.75
CA ILE A 109 -6.11 9.72 4.05
C ILE A 109 -6.71 9.97 2.65
N ASP A 110 -6.60 11.18 2.12
CA ASP A 110 -6.89 11.45 0.70
C ASP A 110 -6.19 10.45 -0.23
N LEU A 111 -6.92 9.93 -1.22
CA LEU A 111 -6.45 8.83 -2.07
C LEU A 111 -5.09 9.12 -2.72
N LYS A 112 -4.85 10.34 -3.21
CA LYS A 112 -3.60 10.71 -3.87
C LYS A 112 -2.45 10.88 -2.88
N VAL A 113 -2.76 11.31 -1.66
CA VAL A 113 -1.77 11.36 -0.59
C VAL A 113 -1.40 9.95 -0.16
N ALA A 114 -2.37 9.07 0.06
CA ALA A 114 -2.15 7.67 0.43
C ALA A 114 -1.28 6.94 -0.60
N ALA A 115 -1.58 7.09 -1.90
CA ALA A 115 -0.79 6.52 -2.98
C ALA A 115 0.69 6.98 -2.91
N ARG A 116 0.92 8.30 -2.81
CA ARG A 116 2.29 8.85 -2.71
C ARG A 116 3.03 8.40 -1.45
N VAL A 117 2.32 8.14 -0.35
CA VAL A 117 2.94 7.61 0.88
C VAL A 117 3.33 6.15 0.67
N LEU A 118 2.42 5.32 0.15
CA LEU A 118 2.66 3.90 -0.12
C LEU A 118 3.80 3.69 -1.13
N GLU A 119 3.94 4.56 -2.14
CA GLU A 119 5.07 4.58 -3.08
C GLU A 119 6.44 4.83 -2.43
N ARG A 120 6.46 5.39 -1.21
CA ARG A 120 7.70 5.67 -0.46
C ARG A 120 8.03 4.60 0.57
N MET A 121 7.18 3.60 0.72
CA MET A 121 7.37 2.50 1.65
C MET A 121 8.09 1.33 0.99
N ASP A 122 8.62 0.43 1.82
CA ASP A 122 8.99 -0.92 1.38
C ASP A 122 7.77 -1.59 0.70
N PRO A 123 7.90 -2.07 -0.55
CA PRO A 123 6.76 -2.62 -1.30
C PRO A 123 6.06 -3.79 -0.62
N LYS A 124 6.76 -4.57 0.23
CA LYS A 124 6.14 -5.68 0.96
C LYS A 124 5.29 -5.18 2.13
N ILE A 125 5.68 -4.09 2.78
CA ILE A 125 4.86 -3.46 3.81
C ILE A 125 3.66 -2.77 3.15
N ALA A 126 3.89 -2.01 2.08
CA ALA A 126 2.82 -1.35 1.31
C ALA A 126 1.79 -2.37 0.79
N SER A 127 2.24 -3.48 0.20
CA SER A 127 1.34 -4.54 -0.27
C SER A 127 0.51 -5.15 0.87
N GLY A 128 1.11 -5.33 2.05
CA GLY A 128 0.41 -5.77 3.25
C GLY A 128 -0.65 -4.79 3.72
N MET A 129 -0.39 -3.48 3.62
CA MET A 129 -1.40 -2.46 3.97
C MET A 129 -2.53 -2.42 2.95
N ILE A 130 -2.21 -2.41 1.65
CA ILE A 130 -3.20 -2.42 0.56
C ILE A 130 -4.08 -3.67 0.64
N GLY A 131 -3.50 -4.84 0.89
CA GLY A 131 -4.24 -6.10 1.03
C GLY A 131 -5.16 -6.17 2.25
N ASN A 132 -5.02 -5.25 3.22
CA ASN A 132 -5.91 -5.13 4.38
C ASN A 132 -7.00 -4.06 4.20
N MET A 133 -7.05 -3.37 3.07
CA MET A 133 -8.11 -2.40 2.78
C MET A 133 -9.36 -3.08 2.24
N ASP A 134 -10.49 -2.35 2.23
CA ASP A 134 -11.61 -2.71 1.35
C ASP A 134 -11.15 -2.82 -0.11
N TRP A 135 -11.67 -3.80 -0.86
CA TRP A 135 -11.22 -4.09 -2.23
C TRP A 135 -11.37 -2.89 -3.18
N ASN A 136 -12.44 -2.11 -3.07
CA ASN A 136 -12.60 -0.91 -3.89
C ASN A 136 -11.57 0.16 -3.52
N ARG A 137 -11.27 0.29 -2.23
CA ARG A 137 -10.26 1.24 -1.76
C ARG A 137 -8.85 0.82 -2.20
N ALA A 138 -8.52 -0.46 -2.10
CA ALA A 138 -7.26 -1.02 -2.57
C ALA A 138 -7.07 -0.79 -4.08
N ALA A 139 -8.10 -1.09 -4.89
CA ALA A 139 -8.08 -0.89 -6.33
C ALA A 139 -7.86 0.58 -6.71
N ASN A 140 -8.63 1.48 -6.10
CA ASN A 140 -8.46 2.92 -6.31
C ASN A 140 -7.07 3.42 -5.89
N THR A 141 -6.50 2.83 -4.84
CA THR A 141 -5.17 3.19 -4.36
C THR A 141 -4.09 2.76 -5.35
N LEU A 142 -4.13 1.51 -5.84
CA LEU A 142 -3.21 1.03 -6.88
C LEU A 142 -3.32 1.86 -8.17
N VAL A 143 -4.53 2.25 -8.56
CA VAL A 143 -4.76 3.12 -9.73
C VAL A 143 -4.20 4.53 -9.54
N ALA A 144 -4.19 5.03 -8.30
CA ALA A 144 -3.64 6.35 -7.98
C ALA A 144 -2.11 6.34 -7.85
N MET A 145 -1.47 5.18 -7.72
CA MET A 145 -0.03 5.01 -7.70
C MET A 145 0.57 5.08 -9.11
N THR A 146 1.89 5.25 -9.20
CA THR A 146 2.61 4.97 -10.45
C THR A 146 2.45 3.49 -10.83
N PRO A 147 2.36 3.16 -12.13
CA PRO A 147 2.23 1.78 -12.59
C PRO A 147 3.35 0.86 -12.06
N GLU A 148 4.57 1.37 -11.95
CA GLU A 148 5.73 0.62 -11.44
C GLU A 148 5.55 0.26 -9.96
N ALA A 149 5.19 1.23 -9.12
CA ALA A 149 5.01 0.98 -7.69
C ALA A 149 3.78 0.10 -7.42
N ALA A 150 2.71 0.25 -8.20
CA ALA A 150 1.56 -0.63 -8.15
C ALA A 150 1.94 -2.07 -8.53
N ALA A 151 2.73 -2.26 -9.59
CA ALA A 151 3.22 -3.57 -9.99
C ALA A 151 4.10 -4.23 -8.93
N GLU A 152 5.01 -3.48 -8.31
CA GLU A 152 5.82 -3.97 -7.19
C GLU A 152 4.95 -4.40 -6.00
N CYS A 153 3.95 -3.60 -5.63
CA CYS A 153 3.03 -3.95 -4.55
C CYS A 153 2.22 -5.22 -4.87
N VAL A 154 1.66 -5.31 -6.08
CA VAL A 154 0.89 -6.49 -6.53
C VAL A 154 1.78 -7.74 -6.58
N GLU A 155 3.04 -7.61 -6.99
CA GLU A 155 4.01 -8.71 -6.98
C GLU A 155 4.26 -9.27 -5.56
N LYS A 156 4.33 -8.39 -4.55
CA LYS A 156 4.59 -8.78 -3.15
C LYS A 156 3.32 -9.14 -2.37
N MET A 157 2.15 -9.00 -2.97
CA MET A 157 0.86 -9.28 -2.33
C MET A 157 0.52 -10.79 -2.40
N ASP A 158 -0.34 -11.25 -1.49
CA ASP A 158 -1.01 -12.53 -1.68
C ASP A 158 -1.72 -12.58 -3.05
N HIS A 159 -1.55 -13.68 -3.77
CA HIS A 159 -1.99 -13.77 -5.16
C HIS A 159 -3.51 -13.78 -5.32
N ALA A 160 -4.26 -14.29 -4.34
CA ALA A 160 -5.72 -14.27 -4.38
C ALA A 160 -6.25 -12.86 -4.07
N ALA A 161 -5.67 -12.18 -3.08
CA ALA A 161 -5.99 -10.77 -2.80
C ALA A 161 -5.67 -9.86 -4.00
N ALA A 162 -4.48 -10.03 -4.58
CA ALA A 162 -4.06 -9.32 -5.79
C ALA A 162 -5.04 -9.51 -6.95
N ALA A 163 -5.45 -10.75 -7.21
CA ALA A 163 -6.41 -11.06 -8.25
C ALA A 163 -7.75 -10.36 -8.02
N HIS A 164 -8.31 -10.46 -6.81
CA HIS A 164 -9.57 -9.79 -6.48
C HIS A 164 -9.50 -8.27 -6.61
N ILE A 165 -8.37 -7.65 -6.25
CA ILE A 165 -8.19 -6.20 -6.43
C ILE A 165 -8.09 -5.84 -7.92
N LEU A 166 -7.32 -6.60 -8.72
CA LEU A 166 -7.21 -6.37 -10.16
C LEU A 166 -8.56 -6.51 -10.88
N GLU A 167 -9.44 -7.39 -10.41
CA GLU A 167 -10.81 -7.53 -10.93
C GLU A 167 -11.67 -6.27 -10.72
N GLN A 168 -11.34 -5.43 -9.73
CA GLN A 168 -12.02 -4.16 -9.49
C GLN A 168 -11.40 -2.99 -10.28
N ILE A 169 -10.24 -3.19 -10.91
CA ILE A 169 -9.54 -2.16 -11.69
C ILE A 169 -10.00 -2.22 -13.14
N GLU A 170 -10.13 -1.06 -13.78
CA GLU A 170 -10.40 -0.97 -15.22
C GLU A 170 -9.35 -1.74 -16.02
N ILE A 171 -9.80 -2.50 -17.01
CA ILE A 171 -9.01 -3.57 -17.62
C ILE A 171 -7.67 -3.09 -18.19
N ASN A 172 -7.66 -1.87 -18.77
CA ASN A 172 -6.47 -1.27 -19.36
C ASN A 172 -5.42 -0.92 -18.30
N GLN A 173 -5.86 -0.47 -17.12
CA GLN A 173 -4.98 -0.13 -16.01
C GLN A 173 -4.43 -1.40 -15.35
N ALA A 174 -5.28 -2.40 -15.16
CA ALA A 174 -4.86 -3.71 -14.67
C ALA A 174 -3.83 -4.36 -15.61
N SER A 175 -4.04 -4.28 -16.93
CA SER A 175 -3.05 -4.75 -17.91
C SER A 175 -1.73 -4.00 -17.83
N ALA A 176 -1.74 -2.67 -17.62
CA ALA A 176 -0.51 -1.89 -17.46
C ALA A 176 0.30 -2.35 -16.23
N ILE A 177 -0.38 -2.63 -15.11
CA ILE A 177 0.25 -3.18 -13.90
C ILE A 177 0.87 -4.56 -14.20
N ILE A 178 0.11 -5.47 -14.81
CA ILE A 178 0.58 -6.83 -15.17
C ILE A 178 1.80 -6.77 -16.09
N GLN A 179 1.85 -5.83 -17.04
CA GLN A 179 2.96 -5.69 -17.99
C GLN A 179 4.30 -5.34 -17.33
N LEU A 180 4.26 -4.68 -16.17
CA LEU A 180 5.46 -4.27 -15.44
C LEU A 180 5.92 -5.32 -14.43
N MET A 181 5.12 -6.36 -14.19
CA MET A 181 5.47 -7.44 -13.29
C MET A 181 6.42 -8.47 -13.93
N PRO A 182 7.26 -9.15 -13.14
CA PRO A 182 7.93 -10.35 -13.60
C PRO A 182 6.93 -11.41 -14.07
N ALA A 183 7.17 -12.04 -15.21
CA ALA A 183 6.22 -12.95 -15.87
C ALA A 183 5.69 -14.06 -14.95
N ALA A 184 6.56 -14.64 -14.11
CA ALA A 184 6.16 -15.67 -13.15
C ALA A 184 5.22 -15.15 -12.04
N ALA A 185 5.40 -13.90 -11.60
CA ALA A 185 4.51 -13.29 -10.63
C ALA A 185 3.17 -12.91 -11.27
N ALA A 186 3.22 -12.29 -12.45
CA ALA A 186 2.03 -11.99 -13.26
C ALA A 186 1.18 -13.24 -13.49
N ALA A 187 1.79 -14.36 -13.91
CA ALA A 187 1.09 -15.62 -14.12
C ALA A 187 0.36 -16.08 -12.86
N ARG A 188 1.03 -16.09 -11.69
CA ARG A 188 0.40 -16.54 -10.44
C ARG A 188 -0.81 -15.70 -10.03
N VAL A 189 -0.81 -14.40 -10.32
CA VAL A 189 -1.95 -13.52 -10.05
C VAL A 189 -3.04 -13.73 -11.10
N VAL A 190 -2.69 -13.70 -12.39
CA VAL A 190 -3.64 -13.86 -13.51
C VAL A 190 -4.35 -15.22 -13.48
N GLU A 191 -3.69 -16.29 -13.04
CA GLU A 191 -4.30 -17.60 -12.81
C GLU A 191 -5.42 -17.61 -11.76
N LYS A 192 -5.42 -16.64 -10.85
CA LYS A 192 -6.42 -16.48 -9.79
C LYS A 192 -7.52 -15.50 -10.16
N VAL A 193 -7.33 -14.71 -11.22
CA VAL A 193 -8.36 -13.81 -11.76
C VAL A 193 -9.46 -14.65 -12.42
N GLU A 194 -10.70 -14.20 -12.27
CA GLU A 194 -11.88 -14.77 -12.90
C GLU A 194 -11.64 -15.02 -14.41
N PRO A 195 -11.99 -16.20 -14.94
CA PRO A 195 -11.61 -16.61 -16.30
C PRO A 195 -11.94 -15.61 -17.41
N PHE A 196 -13.11 -14.96 -17.36
CA PHE A 196 -13.50 -13.99 -18.37
C PHE A 196 -12.66 -12.70 -18.29
N ILE A 197 -12.40 -12.19 -17.09
CA ILE A 197 -11.51 -11.03 -16.87
C ILE A 197 -10.08 -11.37 -17.29
N ASN A 198 -9.58 -12.56 -16.94
CA ASN A 198 -8.26 -13.05 -17.35
C ASN A 198 -8.13 -13.07 -18.88
N ALA A 199 -9.08 -13.69 -19.58
CA ALA A 199 -9.08 -13.73 -21.04
C ALA A 199 -9.06 -12.30 -21.64
N LYS A 200 -9.81 -11.37 -21.04
CA LYS A 200 -9.80 -9.96 -21.45
C LYS A 200 -8.43 -9.30 -21.21
N LEU A 201 -7.81 -9.49 -20.04
CA LEU A 201 -6.46 -9.00 -19.73
C LEU A 201 -5.44 -9.51 -20.75
N VAL A 202 -5.46 -10.82 -21.02
CA VAL A 202 -4.58 -11.48 -21.98
C VAL A 202 -4.80 -10.96 -23.40
N SER A 203 -6.05 -10.63 -23.77
CA SER A 203 -6.37 -10.14 -25.12
C SER A 203 -5.84 -8.73 -25.43
N ILE A 204 -5.75 -7.87 -24.41
CA ILE A 204 -5.30 -6.47 -24.54
C ILE A 204 -3.82 -6.28 -24.19
N THR A 205 -3.23 -7.23 -23.47
CA THR A 205 -1.80 -7.20 -23.14
C THR A 205 -0.97 -7.48 -24.40
N PRO A 206 0.15 -6.75 -24.63
CA PRO A 206 1.02 -6.98 -25.78
C PRO A 206 1.45 -8.45 -25.91
N PRO A 207 1.44 -9.03 -27.12
CA PRO A 207 1.74 -10.46 -27.33
C PRO A 207 3.09 -10.91 -26.73
N GLU A 208 4.09 -10.05 -26.69
CA GLU A 208 5.41 -10.34 -26.13
C GLU A 208 5.36 -10.53 -24.61
N THR A 209 4.53 -9.74 -23.92
CA THR A 209 4.30 -9.91 -22.48
C THR A 209 3.40 -11.10 -22.24
N THR A 210 2.31 -11.20 -23.00
CA THR A 210 1.36 -12.30 -22.90
C THR A 210 2.04 -13.65 -23.07
N SER A 211 2.85 -13.84 -24.10
CA SER A 211 3.57 -15.10 -24.34
C SER A 211 4.52 -15.47 -23.18
N LYS A 212 5.19 -14.50 -22.55
CA LYS A 212 6.04 -14.75 -21.37
C LYS A 212 5.22 -15.19 -20.15
N VAL A 213 4.04 -14.60 -19.94
CA VAL A 213 3.13 -14.97 -18.84
C VAL A 213 2.55 -16.35 -19.11
N LEU A 214 2.00 -16.57 -20.31
CA LEU A 214 1.39 -17.85 -20.70
C LEU A 214 2.39 -19.03 -20.66
N SER A 215 3.67 -18.79 -20.94
CA SER A 215 4.69 -19.86 -20.95
C SER A 215 5.02 -20.43 -19.57
N VAL A 216 4.67 -19.70 -18.50
CA VAL A 216 4.88 -20.12 -17.11
C VAL A 216 3.57 -20.37 -16.36
N MET A 217 2.43 -20.21 -17.03
CA MET A 217 1.12 -20.54 -16.46
C MET A 217 0.89 -22.04 -16.37
N ASN A 218 0.09 -22.46 -15.39
CA ASN A 218 -0.36 -23.85 -15.29
C ASN A 218 -1.30 -24.22 -16.45
N SER A 219 -1.28 -25.49 -16.85
CA SER A 219 -1.99 -25.97 -18.04
C SER A 219 -3.51 -25.76 -17.99
N SER A 220 -4.12 -25.78 -16.81
CA SER A 220 -5.57 -25.58 -16.67
C SER A 220 -5.95 -24.13 -16.91
N ALA A 221 -5.22 -23.18 -16.33
CA ALA A 221 -5.46 -21.76 -16.53
C ALA A 221 -5.15 -21.36 -17.98
N LEU A 222 -4.07 -21.88 -18.55
CA LEU A 222 -3.71 -21.69 -19.94
C LEU A 222 -4.82 -22.16 -20.90
N ALA A 223 -5.38 -23.36 -20.65
CA ALA A 223 -6.49 -23.90 -21.44
C ALA A 223 -7.74 -23.00 -21.35
N ASN A 224 -8.07 -22.52 -20.15
CA ASN A 224 -9.20 -21.60 -19.95
C ASN A 224 -9.00 -20.28 -20.69
N CYS A 225 -7.79 -19.71 -20.65
CA CYS A 225 -7.47 -18.50 -21.41
C CYS A 225 -7.69 -18.74 -22.91
N PHE A 226 -7.11 -19.80 -23.49
CA PHE A 226 -7.27 -20.07 -24.92
C PHE A 226 -8.70 -20.41 -25.34
N ALA A 227 -9.49 -21.06 -24.48
CA ALA A 227 -10.89 -21.34 -24.76
C ALA A 227 -11.74 -20.07 -24.90
N MET A 228 -11.33 -19.00 -24.21
CA MET A 228 -12.04 -17.70 -24.23
C MET A 228 -11.41 -16.68 -25.18
N LEU A 229 -10.17 -16.90 -25.65
CA LEU A 229 -9.53 -16.07 -26.65
C LEU A 229 -10.04 -16.38 -28.05
N GLY A 230 -10.30 -15.34 -28.84
CA GLY A 230 -10.61 -15.49 -30.27
C GLY A 230 -9.45 -16.12 -31.05
N ALA A 231 -9.77 -16.81 -32.15
CA ALA A 231 -8.81 -17.58 -32.95
C ALA A 231 -7.56 -16.78 -33.38
N GLU A 232 -7.73 -15.51 -33.75
CA GLU A 232 -6.63 -14.62 -34.13
C GLU A 232 -5.63 -14.37 -33.00
N LYS A 233 -6.14 -14.04 -31.79
CA LYS A 233 -5.30 -13.79 -30.61
C LYS A 233 -4.65 -15.07 -30.09
N THR A 234 -5.36 -16.19 -30.20
CA THR A 234 -4.80 -17.51 -29.90
C THR A 234 -3.63 -17.82 -30.83
N ALA A 235 -3.78 -17.63 -32.14
CA ALA A 235 -2.73 -17.85 -33.12
C ALA A 235 -1.49 -16.98 -32.86
N ALA A 236 -1.68 -15.66 -32.67
CA ALA A 236 -0.58 -14.73 -32.40
C ALA A 236 0.22 -15.11 -31.14
N ASN A 237 -0.45 -15.53 -30.06
CA ASN A 237 0.23 -15.97 -28.85
C ASN A 237 0.92 -17.32 -29.03
N LEU A 238 0.30 -18.27 -29.74
CA LEU A 238 0.91 -19.57 -30.03
C LEU A 238 2.18 -19.44 -30.87
N GLU A 239 2.24 -18.50 -31.81
CA GLU A 239 3.42 -18.23 -32.63
C GLU A 239 4.64 -17.76 -31.83
N LEU A 240 4.42 -17.12 -30.68
CA LEU A 240 5.47 -16.63 -29.78
C LEU A 240 5.83 -17.62 -28.67
N LEU A 241 4.95 -18.59 -28.38
CA LEU A 241 5.22 -19.63 -27.39
C LEU A 241 6.26 -20.63 -27.91
N SER A 242 7.09 -21.18 -27.01
CA SER A 242 8.04 -22.23 -27.38
C SER A 242 7.31 -23.50 -27.83
N PRO A 243 7.91 -24.34 -28.71
CA PRO A 243 7.26 -25.55 -29.21
C PRO A 243 6.78 -26.52 -28.12
N GLN A 244 7.45 -26.51 -26.96
CA GLN A 244 7.12 -27.34 -25.79
C GLN A 244 5.78 -26.93 -25.14
N VAL A 245 5.41 -25.65 -25.21
CA VAL A 245 4.14 -25.13 -24.68
C VAL A 245 3.00 -25.30 -25.68
N ARG A 246 3.29 -25.33 -27.00
CA ARG A 246 2.29 -25.49 -28.07
C ARG A 246 1.62 -26.87 -28.11
N ALA A 247 2.22 -27.88 -27.50
CA ALA A 247 1.71 -29.25 -27.51
C ALA A 247 1.29 -29.68 -26.09
N PRO A 248 0.09 -29.29 -25.61
CA PRO A 248 -0.44 -29.83 -24.37
C PRO A 248 -0.82 -31.30 -24.60
N GLY A 249 0.13 -32.22 -24.46
CA GLY A 249 -0.12 -33.67 -24.62
C GLY A 249 1.05 -34.61 -24.92
N ALA A 250 2.32 -34.17 -24.97
CA ALA A 250 3.44 -35.06 -25.35
C ALA A 250 4.13 -35.81 -24.19
N HIS A 251 3.58 -35.77 -22.96
CA HIS A 251 4.07 -36.55 -21.83
C HIS A 251 2.91 -37.29 -21.17
N LEU A 252 2.52 -38.41 -21.79
CA LEU A 252 1.93 -39.58 -21.13
C LEU A 252 2.98 -40.68 -21.11
#